data_AF-A0A924QID4-F1
#
_entry.id   AF-A0A924QID4-F1
#
_cell.length_a   1.000
_cell.length_b   1.000
_cell.length_c   1.000
_cell.angle_alpha   90.00
_cell.angle_beta   90.00
_cell.angle_gamma   90.00
#
_symmetry.space_group_name_H-M   'P 1'
#
loop_
_entity.id
_entity.type
_entity.pdbx_description
1 polymer ?
#
loop_
_entity_poly.entity_id
_entity_poly.type
_entity_poly.pdbx_seq_one_letter_code
_entity_poly.pdbx_strand_id
1 'polypeptide(L)'
;DLPRIVQMWTDLLAAHGGPYLFGHYGTVGAYFAPVVKRIVTYALPVPPPVSDYVPAVEASAGVVAWTKQALAEHDFIDFDEPYRKSGVSGLSGESGESGKSGE
;
A
#
# COMPACT_ATOMS: atom_id res chain seq x y z
N ASP A 1 -16.50 -6.56 -6.24
CA ASP A 1 -16.48 -5.29 -6.99
C ASP A 1 -16.46 -4.12 -6.02
N LEU A 2 -15.90 -2.98 -6.42
CA LEU A 2 -15.81 -1.77 -5.60
C LEU A 2 -17.20 -1.18 -5.24
N PRO A 3 -18.19 -1.12 -6.15
CA PRO A 3 -19.53 -0.62 -5.84
C PRO A 3 -20.18 -1.27 -4.62
N ARG A 4 -20.11 -2.59 -4.51
CA ARG A 4 -20.66 -3.32 -3.35
C ARG A 4 -20.02 -2.92 -2.03
N ILE A 5 -18.72 -2.69 -2.01
CA ILE A 5 -17.99 -2.25 -0.81
C ILE A 5 -18.39 -0.82 -0.44
N VAL A 6 -18.42 0.07 -1.43
CA VAL A 6 -18.82 1.48 -1.26
C VAL A 6 -20.24 1.57 -0.70
N GLN A 7 -21.18 0.78 -1.22
CA GLN A 7 -22.55 0.76 -0.73
C GLN A 7 -22.60 0.36 0.75
N MET A 8 -22.00 -0.78 1.08
CA MET A 8 -21.95 -1.29 2.46
C MET A 8 -21.31 -0.29 3.44
N TRP A 9 -20.20 0.34 3.05
CA TRP A 9 -19.55 1.33 3.91
C TRP A 9 -20.39 2.60 4.07
N THR A 10 -21.02 3.07 3.00
CA THR A 10 -21.91 4.24 3.06
C THR A 10 -23.05 4.01 4.04
N ASP A 11 -23.69 2.84 3.97
CA ASP A 11 -24.80 2.48 4.88
C ASP A 11 -24.34 2.42 6.34
N LEU A 12 -23.17 1.82 6.59
CA LEU A 12 -22.58 1.73 7.93
C LEU A 12 -22.16 3.09 8.49
N LEU A 13 -21.54 3.94 7.68
CA LEU A 13 -21.15 5.29 8.09
C LEU A 13 -22.37 6.15 8.40
N ALA A 14 -23.44 6.03 7.62
CA ALA A 14 -24.71 6.69 7.90
C ALA A 14 -25.37 6.18 9.20
N ALA A 15 -25.35 4.86 9.42
CA ALA A 15 -25.95 4.24 10.61
C ALA A 15 -25.17 4.54 11.91
N HIS A 16 -23.85 4.70 11.84
CA HIS A 16 -22.98 4.83 13.01
C HIS A 16 -22.35 6.23 13.20
N GLY A 17 -22.60 7.16 12.27
CA GLY A 17 -22.16 8.56 12.38
C GLY A 17 -20.69 8.83 12.02
N GLY A 18 -19.96 7.82 11.57
CA GLY A 18 -18.54 7.94 11.24
C GLY A 18 -17.65 8.29 12.46
N PRO A 19 -16.36 8.63 12.24
CA PRO A 19 -15.63 8.53 10.98
C PRO A 19 -15.29 7.07 10.61
N TYR A 20 -15.53 6.11 11.51
CA TYR A 20 -15.31 4.69 11.28
C TYR A 20 -16.65 3.95 11.07
N LEU A 21 -16.59 2.80 10.39
CA LEU A 21 -17.77 2.01 9.99
C LEU A 21 -18.68 1.63 11.17
N PHE A 22 -18.16 1.54 12.39
CA PHE A 22 -18.91 1.23 13.61
C PHE A 22 -18.64 2.25 14.74
N GLY A 23 -18.38 3.51 14.38
CA GLY A 23 -18.16 4.63 15.31
C GLY A 23 -16.79 4.67 15.99
N HIS A 24 -16.02 3.58 15.96
CA HIS A 24 -14.67 3.50 16.50
C HIS A 24 -13.74 2.67 15.59
N TYR A 25 -12.43 2.88 15.74
CA TYR A 25 -11.44 2.05 15.06
C TYR A 25 -11.33 0.68 15.74
N GLY A 26 -11.20 -0.38 14.93
CA GLY A 26 -11.09 -1.75 15.40
C GLY A 26 -10.69 -2.71 14.28
N THR A 27 -10.88 -4.01 14.48
CA THR A 27 -10.50 -5.07 13.52
C THR A 27 -11.01 -4.82 12.11
N VAL A 28 -12.22 -4.27 11.97
CA VAL A 28 -12.81 -3.94 10.66
C VAL A 28 -11.97 -2.91 9.91
N GLY A 29 -11.45 -1.88 10.59
CA GLY A 29 -10.58 -0.87 9.98
C GLY A 29 -9.26 -1.47 9.50
N ALA A 30 -8.65 -2.34 10.31
CA ALA A 30 -7.42 -3.05 9.94
C ALA A 30 -7.66 -4.01 8.75
N TYR A 31 -8.76 -4.75 8.77
CA TYR A 31 -9.14 -5.69 7.70
C TYR A 31 -9.32 -4.98 6.34
N PHE A 32 -9.90 -3.78 6.34
CA PHE A 32 -10.13 -3.00 5.13
C PHE A 32 -8.98 -2.07 4.74
N ALA A 33 -7.91 -1.97 5.53
CA ALA A 33 -6.75 -1.13 5.20
C ALA A 33 -6.15 -1.42 3.80
N PRO A 34 -6.03 -2.68 3.32
CA PRO A 34 -5.58 -2.95 1.96
C PRO A 34 -6.55 -2.48 0.87
N VAL A 35 -7.85 -2.38 1.15
CA VAL A 35 -8.85 -1.84 0.20
C VAL A 35 -8.73 -0.32 0.14
N VAL A 36 -8.60 0.33 1.31
CA VAL A 36 -8.31 1.76 1.43
C VAL A 36 -7.05 2.13 0.64
N LYS A 37 -5.96 1.35 0.78
CA LYS A 37 -4.75 1.60 -0.01
C LYS A 37 -4.95 1.49 -1.51
N ARG A 38 -5.75 0.53 -2.00
CA ARG A 38 -6.05 0.44 -3.44
C ARG A 38 -6.85 1.65 -3.94
N ILE A 39 -7.80 2.15 -3.14
CA ILE A 39 -8.56 3.36 -3.47
C ILE A 39 -7.59 4.54 -3.65
N VAL A 40 -6.64 4.71 -2.73
CA VAL A 40 -5.64 5.79 -2.78
C VAL A 40 -4.65 5.60 -3.94
N THR A 41 -4.01 4.43 -4.03
CA THR A 41 -2.96 4.15 -5.02
C THR A 41 -3.46 4.26 -6.46
N TYR A 42 -4.70 3.84 -6.72
CA TYR A 42 -5.29 3.89 -8.07
C TYR A 42 -6.21 5.09 -8.28
N ALA A 43 -6.29 6.02 -7.32
CA ALA A 43 -7.18 7.18 -7.35
C ALA A 43 -8.63 6.83 -7.75
N LEU A 44 -9.16 5.76 -7.15
CA LEU A 44 -10.50 5.26 -7.50
C LEU A 44 -11.57 6.25 -7.04
N PRO A 45 -12.56 6.56 -7.89
CA PRO A 45 -13.64 7.46 -7.52
C PRO A 45 -14.53 6.80 -6.45
N VAL A 46 -14.76 7.50 -5.35
CA VAL A 46 -15.63 7.08 -4.24
C VAL A 46 -16.48 8.26 -3.77
N PRO A 47 -17.69 8.02 -3.22
CA PRO A 47 -18.55 9.10 -2.73
C PRO A 47 -17.99 9.75 -1.46
N PRO A 48 -18.45 10.97 -1.10
CA PRO A 48 -17.92 11.74 0.01
C PRO A 48 -17.81 10.99 1.36
N PRO A 49 -18.83 10.22 1.81
CA PRO A 49 -18.72 9.50 3.09
C PRO A 49 -17.54 8.52 3.12
N VAL A 50 -17.27 7.86 1.98
CA VAL A 50 -16.16 6.92 1.85
C VAL A 50 -14.83 7.67 1.72
N SER A 51 -14.79 8.79 1.00
CA SER A 51 -13.56 9.61 0.91
C SER A 51 -13.15 10.19 2.27
N ASP A 52 -14.09 10.43 3.18
CA ASP A 52 -13.81 10.90 4.55
C ASP A 52 -13.35 9.75 5.46
N TYR A 53 -13.84 8.53 5.23
CA TYR A 53 -13.43 7.32 5.94
C TYR A 53 -11.98 6.88 5.60
N VAL A 54 -11.58 7.02 4.33
CA VAL A 54 -10.22 6.67 3.84
C VAL A 54 -9.10 7.28 4.69
N PRO A 55 -9.00 8.61 4.89
CA PRO A 55 -7.93 9.21 5.69
C PRO A 55 -8.01 8.83 7.17
N ALA A 56 -9.21 8.55 7.71
CA ALA A 56 -9.34 8.08 9.09
C ALA A 56 -8.67 6.70 9.28
N VAL A 57 -8.80 5.79 8.32
CA VAL A 57 -8.11 4.48 8.36
C VAL A 57 -6.61 4.64 8.14
N GLU A 58 -6.18 5.46 7.16
CA GLU A 58 -4.76 5.67 6.87
C GLU A 58 -4.01 6.31 8.06
N ALA A 59 -4.66 7.20 8.80
CA ALA A 59 -4.09 7.86 9.97
C ALA A 59 -4.10 6.98 11.23
N SER A 60 -4.72 5.81 11.20
CA SER A 60 -4.77 4.93 12.38
C SER A 60 -3.38 4.42 12.75
N ALA A 61 -3.05 4.42 14.04
CA ALA A 61 -1.72 4.07 14.53
C ALA A 61 -1.25 2.68 14.05
N GLY A 62 -2.18 1.71 13.97
CA GLY A 62 -1.87 0.36 13.47
C GLY A 62 -1.50 0.33 11.99
N VAL A 63 -2.25 1.04 11.14
CA VAL A 63 -1.98 1.09 9.69
C VAL A 63 -0.69 1.86 9.41
N VAL A 64 -0.43 2.95 10.13
CA VAL A 64 0.82 3.71 10.03
C VAL A 64 2.02 2.85 10.43
N ALA A 65 1.94 2.18 11.58
CA ALA A 65 3.01 1.31 12.07
C ALA A 65 3.28 0.15 11.10
N TRP A 66 2.21 -0.51 10.63
CA TRP A 66 2.31 -1.61 9.68
C TRP A 66 2.92 -1.16 8.33
N THR A 67 2.48 -0.01 7.80
CA THR A 67 3.04 0.56 6.56
C THR A 67 4.53 0.88 6.73
N LYS A 68 4.91 1.46 7.87
CA LYS A 68 6.31 1.76 8.17
C LYS A 68 7.16 0.49 8.26
N GLN A 69 6.65 -0.56 8.90
CA GLN A 69 7.33 -1.85 9.02
C GLN A 69 7.49 -2.52 7.66
N ALA A 70 6.44 -2.55 6.84
CA ALA A 70 6.49 -3.12 5.49
C ALA A 70 7.52 -2.40 4.60
N LEU A 71 7.67 -1.08 4.73
CA LEU A 71 8.69 -0.32 3.99
C LEU A 71 10.13 -0.60 4.47
N ALA A 72 10.29 -0.97 5.74
CA ALA A 72 11.59 -1.33 6.32
C ALA A 72 11.91 -2.83 6.20
N GLU A 73 11.00 -3.63 5.64
CA GLU A 73 11.15 -5.06 5.52
C GLU A 73 12.19 -5.39 4.45
N HIS A 74 13.26 -6.08 4.87
CA HIS A 74 14.33 -6.57 4.00
C HIS A 74 14.37 -8.10 3.93
N ASP A 75 13.38 -8.77 4.53
CA ASP A 75 13.18 -10.21 4.36
C ASP A 75 12.33 -10.42 3.10
N PHE A 76 12.89 -11.11 2.11
CA PHE A 76 12.21 -11.39 0.85
C PHE A 76 12.77 -12.67 0.23
N ILE A 77 11.95 -13.32 -0.58
CA ILE A 77 12.38 -14.49 -1.35
C ILE A 77 13.03 -13.98 -2.63
N ASP A 78 14.34 -14.15 -2.71
CA ASP A 78 15.19 -13.72 -3.83
C ASP A 78 14.64 -14.08 -5.22
N PHE A 79 14.04 -15.26 -5.33
CA PHE A 79 13.48 -15.76 -6.58
C PHE A 79 12.20 -15.02 -7.00
N ASP A 80 11.34 -14.63 -6.06
CA ASP A 80 10.06 -13.95 -6.32
C ASP A 80 10.24 -12.43 -6.46
N GLU A 81 11.29 -11.87 -5.85
CA GLU A 81 11.56 -10.43 -5.83
C GLU A 81 12.95 -10.05 -6.37
N PRO A 82 13.32 -10.44 -7.60
CA PRO A 82 14.65 -10.16 -8.16
C PRO A 82 14.97 -8.66 -8.26
N TYR A 83 13.94 -7.80 -8.34
CA TYR A 83 14.08 -6.35 -8.43
C TYR A 83 14.62 -5.70 -7.15
N ARG A 84 14.50 -6.33 -5.98
CA ARG A 84 15.04 -5.78 -4.72
C ARG A 84 16.57 -5.83 -4.65
N LYS A 85 17.20 -6.67 -5.47
CA LYS A 85 18.66 -6.77 -5.57
C LYS A 85 19.26 -5.86 -6.64
N SER A 86 18.47 -5.37 -7.58
CA SER A 86 18.95 -4.57 -8.72
C SER A 86 19.13 -3.07 -8.41
N GLY A 87 18.90 -2.63 -7.17
CA GLY A 87 19.10 -1.25 -6.76
C GLY A 87 20.55 -0.96 -6.36
N VAL A 88 21.23 -0.11 -7.14
CA VAL A 88 22.62 0.39 -7.01
C VAL A 88 23.70 -0.47 -7.70
N SER A 89 23.58 -0.70 -9.00
CA SER A 89 24.75 -1.01 -9.85
C SER A 89 24.58 -0.56 -11.31
N GLY A 90 24.01 0.63 -11.53
CA GLY A 90 23.80 1.20 -12.87
C GLY A 90 24.60 2.46 -13.19
N LEU A 91 25.48 2.94 -12.30
CA LEU A 91 26.20 4.22 -12.48
C LEU A 91 27.73 4.13 -12.30
N SER A 92 28.31 2.93 -12.24
CA SER A 92 29.76 2.75 -12.14
C SER A 92 30.28 2.28 -13.50
N GLY A 93 31.01 3.16 -14.18
CA GLY A 93 31.51 2.93 -15.53
C GLY A 93 32.47 1.76 -15.65
N GLU A 94 32.34 1.01 -16.73
CA GLU A 94 33.42 0.19 -17.25
C GLU A 94 34.28 1.03 -18.20
N SER A 95 35.36 1.58 -17.65
CA SER A 95 36.56 1.92 -18.40
C SER A 95 37.59 0.82 -18.19
N GLY A 96 37.85 0.05 -19.25
CA GLY A 96 39.09 -0.70 -19.47
C GLY A 96 39.14 -2.13 -18.93
N GLU A 97 39.38 -3.12 -19.80
CA GLU A 97 40.71 -3.72 -19.91
C GLU A 97 40.92 -4.43 -21.26
N SER A 98 42.11 -4.22 -21.82
CA SER A 98 42.63 -4.76 -23.06
C SER A 98 43.16 -6.20 -22.92
N GLY A 99 43.00 -7.01 -23.96
CA GLY A 99 44.10 -7.84 -24.51
C GLY A 99 44.16 -9.34 -24.19
N LYS A 100 43.88 -10.18 -25.20
CA LYS A 100 44.67 -11.37 -25.67
C LYS A 100 43.90 -12.01 -26.84
N SER A 101 44.40 -12.00 -28.09
CA SER A 101 45.43 -12.84 -28.73
C SER A 101 44.90 -14.19 -29.24
N GLY A 102 45.15 -14.46 -30.53
CA GLY A 102 44.82 -15.68 -31.28
C GLY A 102 43.64 -15.43 -32.24
N GLU A 103 43.79 -15.38 -33.56
CA GLU A 103 44.62 -16.17 -34.47
C GLU A 103 44.92 -15.39 -35.76
#